data_AF-A0A846PDZ6-F1
#
_entry.id   AF-A0A846PDZ6-F1
#
_cell.length_a   1.000
_cell.length_b   1.000
_cell.length_c   1.000
_cell.angle_alpha   90.00
_cell.angle_beta   90.00
_cell.angle_gamma   90.00
#
_symmetry.space_group_name_H-M   'P 1'
#
loop_
_entity.id
_entity.type
_entity.pdbx_description
1 polymer ?
#
loop_
_entity_poly.entity_id
_entity_poly.type
_entity_poly.pdbx_seq_one_letter_code
_entity_poly.pdbx_strand_id
1 'polypeptide(L)'
;QLVSEQHGIATVMAQSVEQTLEDGLEIFLGNSPVGSRIGFPQNYVFLKPFDDPNDVQNFMKELIAQLRPTDADVSKLVETAQRETEETVMENLFPFTSEALDLMCQSILEAGPSLFPRNIQNAATQCLGEAMSKNRRIITTEEVSVVMAL
;
A
#
# COMPACT_ATOMS: atom_id res chain seq x y z
N GLN A 1 47.82 -12.97 -10.20
CA GLN A 1 46.84 -12.70 -9.14
C GLN A 1 45.86 -11.68 -9.69
N LEU A 2 44.76 -12.15 -10.29
CA LEU A 2 43.73 -11.31 -10.91
C LEU A 2 42.61 -11.15 -9.90
N VAL A 3 42.59 -10.02 -9.20
CA VAL A 3 41.41 -9.55 -8.51
C VAL A 3 40.49 -9.01 -9.60
N SER A 4 39.40 -9.71 -9.91
CA SER A 4 38.28 -9.12 -10.62
C SER A 4 37.23 -8.72 -9.59
N GLU A 5 37.01 -7.42 -9.42
CA GLU A 5 35.79 -6.92 -8.79
C GLU A 5 34.59 -7.42 -9.58
N GLN A 6 33.89 -8.42 -9.06
CA GLN A 6 32.54 -8.71 -9.51
C GLN A 6 31.61 -7.72 -8.83
N HIS A 7 31.17 -6.72 -9.58
CA HIS A 7 30.05 -5.88 -9.16
C HIS A 7 28.81 -6.76 -9.07
N GLY A 8 28.40 -7.07 -7.84
CA GLY A 8 27.22 -7.88 -7.58
C GLY A 8 25.97 -7.12 -8.00
N ILE A 9 25.36 -7.53 -9.11
CA ILE A 9 23.98 -7.15 -9.42
C ILE A 9 23.11 -7.90 -8.41
N ALA A 10 22.57 -7.18 -7.42
CA ALA A 10 21.54 -7.70 -6.54
C ALA A 10 20.20 -7.56 -7.25
N THR A 11 19.66 -8.67 -7.76
CA THR A 11 18.31 -8.72 -8.31
C THR A 11 17.34 -9.08 -7.19
N VAL A 12 16.50 -8.13 -6.77
CA VAL A 12 15.36 -8.42 -5.90
C VAL A 12 14.21 -8.89 -6.78
N MET A 13 13.76 -10.14 -6.56
CA MET A 13 12.56 -10.66 -7.20
C MET A 13 11.47 -10.79 -6.14
N ALA A 14 10.34 -10.16 -6.39
CA ALA A 14 9.17 -10.23 -5.53
C ALA A 14 8.09 -11.07 -6.20
N GLN A 15 7.64 -12.11 -5.51
CA GLN A 15 6.46 -12.88 -5.87
C GLN A 15 5.46 -12.82 -4.72
N SER A 16 4.20 -12.53 -5.02
CA SER A 16 3.10 -12.68 -4.07
C SER A 16 2.65 -14.14 -4.10
N VAL A 17 2.71 -14.82 -2.95
CA VAL A 17 2.18 -16.16 -2.74
C VAL A 17 1.24 -16.11 -1.54
N GLU A 18 0.12 -16.83 -1.61
CA GLU A 18 -0.97 -16.64 -0.64
C GLU A 18 -0.67 -17.26 0.73
N GLN A 19 0.16 -18.31 0.82
CA GLN A 19 0.33 -19.06 2.07
C GLN A 19 1.78 -19.43 2.40
N THR A 20 2.52 -20.02 1.45
CA THR A 20 3.88 -20.51 1.70
C THR A 20 4.83 -20.27 0.53
N LEU A 21 6.14 -20.35 0.78
CA LEU A 21 7.15 -20.31 -0.27
C LEU A 21 7.01 -21.47 -1.27
N GLU A 22 6.36 -22.57 -0.88
CA GLU A 22 6.11 -23.76 -1.72
C GLU A 22 4.99 -23.52 -2.74
N ASP A 23 4.13 -22.51 -2.51
CA ASP A 23 3.11 -22.06 -3.45
C ASP A 23 3.66 -21.12 -4.53
N GLY A 24 4.98 -20.87 -4.51
CA GLY A 24 5.71 -20.09 -5.51
C GLY A 24 5.71 -20.75 -6.88
N LEU A 25 6.14 -19.99 -7.90
CA LEU A 25 6.34 -20.59 -9.23
C LEU A 25 7.43 -21.68 -9.12
N GLU A 26 7.25 -22.82 -9.79
CA GLU A 26 8.19 -23.95 -9.70
C GLU A 26 9.64 -23.55 -9.97
N ILE A 27 9.88 -22.59 -10.87
CA ILE A 27 11.20 -22.05 -11.18
C ILE A 27 11.89 -21.36 -9.99
N PHE A 28 11.16 -21.03 -8.94
CA PHE A 28 11.68 -20.40 -7.73
C PHE A 28 11.67 -21.34 -6.52
N LEU A 29 11.31 -22.61 -6.68
CA LEU A 29 11.37 -23.59 -5.60
C LEU A 29 12.77 -24.21 -5.49
N GLY A 30 13.09 -24.77 -4.32
CA GLY A 30 14.42 -25.31 -4.03
C GLY A 30 14.84 -26.49 -4.93
N ASN A 31 13.90 -27.19 -5.55
CA ASN A 31 14.15 -28.26 -6.52
C ASN A 31 14.52 -27.74 -7.92
N SER A 32 14.48 -26.43 -8.16
CA SER A 32 14.80 -25.82 -9.45
C SER A 32 16.23 -25.26 -9.51
N PRO A 33 16.85 -25.17 -10.71
CA PRO A 33 18.16 -24.54 -10.88
C PRO A 33 18.20 -23.05 -10.51
N VAL A 34 17.05 -22.36 -10.54
CA VAL A 34 16.96 -20.94 -10.21
C VAL A 34 16.75 -20.75 -8.71
N GLY A 35 15.80 -21.47 -8.08
CA GLY A 35 15.59 -21.40 -6.63
C GLY A 35 16.81 -21.83 -5.80
N SER A 36 17.55 -22.85 -6.25
CA SER A 36 18.82 -23.24 -5.60
C SER A 36 19.90 -22.16 -5.69
N ARG A 37 20.00 -21.43 -6.81
CA ARG A 37 20.96 -20.32 -6.99
C ARG A 37 20.59 -19.08 -6.19
N ILE A 38 19.30 -18.80 -6.05
CA ILE A 38 18.80 -17.72 -5.21
C ILE A 38 19.08 -18.05 -3.74
N GLY A 39 19.05 -19.32 -3.35
CA GLY A 39 19.28 -19.77 -1.99
C GLY A 39 17.97 -20.03 -1.25
N PHE A 40 17.10 -20.85 -1.84
CA PHE A 40 15.85 -21.25 -1.22
C PHE A 40 16.08 -22.07 0.06
N PRO A 41 15.36 -21.78 1.17
CA PRO A 41 14.45 -20.65 1.39
C PRO A 41 15.10 -19.40 1.99
N GLN A 42 16.40 -19.45 2.31
CA GLN A 42 17.08 -18.44 3.15
C GLN A 42 17.05 -17.02 2.56
N ASN A 43 17.11 -16.89 1.24
CA ASN A 43 17.17 -15.60 0.55
C ASN A 43 15.81 -15.13 0.02
N TYR A 44 14.71 -15.64 0.58
CA TYR A 44 13.36 -15.26 0.23
C TYR A 44 12.78 -14.35 1.31
N VAL A 45 12.17 -13.24 0.90
CA VAL A 45 11.46 -12.34 1.80
C VAL A 45 9.97 -12.64 1.67
N PHE A 46 9.38 -13.13 2.75
CA PHE A 46 7.94 -13.28 2.83
C PHE A 46 7.32 -11.94 3.26
N LEU A 47 6.46 -11.39 2.41
CA LEU A 47 5.66 -10.23 2.77
C LEU A 47 4.41 -10.74 3.49
N LYS A 48 4.30 -10.43 4.78
CA LYS A 48 3.07 -10.68 5.52
C LYS A 48 2.05 -9.59 5.15
N PRO A 49 0.80 -9.95 4.82
CA PRO A 49 -0.25 -8.95 4.69
C PRO A 49 -0.52 -8.30 6.05
N PHE A 50 -1.06 -7.09 6.04
CA PHE A 50 -1.58 -6.47 7.25
C PHE A 50 -2.78 -7.28 7.75
N ASP A 51 -2.72 -7.68 9.01
CA ASP A 51 -3.80 -8.39 9.73
C ASP A 51 -4.55 -7.49 10.72
N ASP A 52 -4.01 -6.30 11.01
CA ASP A 52 -4.66 -5.27 11.82
C ASP A 52 -4.96 -4.02 10.96
N PRO A 53 -6.22 -3.55 10.89
CA PRO A 53 -6.58 -2.28 10.26
C PRO A 53 -5.77 -1.07 10.79
N ASN A 54 -5.35 -1.10 12.07
CA ASN A 54 -4.52 -0.05 12.64
C ASN A 54 -3.15 0.03 11.96
N ASP A 55 -2.58 -1.11 11.55
CA ASP A 55 -1.31 -1.14 10.82
C ASP A 55 -1.46 -0.54 9.43
N VAL A 56 -2.62 -0.71 8.79
CA VAL A 56 -2.92 -0.04 7.51
C VAL A 56 -3.03 1.47 7.69
N GLN A 57 -3.72 1.93 8.75
CA GLN A 57 -3.77 3.36 9.04
C GLN A 57 -2.37 3.93 9.32
N ASN A 58 -1.51 3.20 10.04
CA ASN A 58 -0.13 3.63 10.28
C ASN A 58 0.69 3.67 9.00
N PHE A 59 0.57 2.65 8.15
CA PHE A 59 1.17 2.63 6.83
C PHE A 59 0.72 3.84 5.98
N MET A 60 -0.58 4.16 5.99
CA MET A 60 -1.10 5.33 5.27
C MET A 60 -0.58 6.65 5.84
N LYS A 61 -0.46 6.78 7.17
CA LYS A 61 0.17 7.96 7.80
C LYS A 61 1.60 8.14 7.31
N GLU A 62 2.39 7.06 7.31
CA GLU A 62 3.78 7.10 6.85
C GLU A 62 3.90 7.42 5.35
N LEU A 63 3.06 6.78 4.53
CA LEU A 63 3.02 7.01 3.09
C LEU A 63 2.70 8.49 2.78
N ILE A 64 1.67 9.03 3.41
CA ILE A 64 1.26 10.42 3.24
C ILE A 64 2.36 11.36 3.71
N ALA A 65 2.97 11.10 4.87
CA ALA A 65 4.06 11.91 5.39
C ALA A 65 5.27 11.95 4.44
N GLN A 66 5.58 10.84 3.77
CA GLN A 66 6.66 10.78 2.78
C GLN A 66 6.34 11.51 1.47
N LEU A 67 5.09 11.51 1.04
CA LEU A 67 4.66 12.15 -0.20
C LEU A 67 4.37 13.65 -0.03
N ARG A 68 4.14 14.09 1.20
CA ARG A 68 3.76 15.46 1.52
C ARG A 68 4.93 16.43 1.36
N PRO A 69 4.76 17.53 0.60
CA PRO A 69 5.76 18.59 0.55
C PRO A 69 6.03 19.18 1.94
N THR A 70 7.31 19.43 2.26
CA THR A 70 7.73 19.98 3.55
C THR A 70 7.19 21.40 3.83
N ASP A 71 6.76 22.12 2.80
CA ASP A 71 6.19 23.47 2.86
C ASP A 71 4.65 23.48 2.82
N ALA A 72 3.99 22.32 2.81
CA ALA A 72 2.54 22.23 2.78
C ALA A 72 1.91 22.69 4.12
N ASP A 73 1.02 23.68 4.05
CA ASP A 73 0.22 24.15 5.19
C ASP A 73 -1.02 23.26 5.38
N VAL A 74 -0.80 22.07 5.96
CA VAL A 74 -1.85 21.06 6.11
C VAL A 74 -2.93 21.50 7.08
N SER A 75 -2.58 22.23 8.14
CA SER A 75 -3.57 22.69 9.13
C SER A 75 -4.66 23.53 8.47
N LYS A 76 -4.30 24.46 7.57
CA LYS A 76 -5.31 25.23 6.81
C LYS A 76 -6.13 24.36 5.84
N LEU A 77 -5.50 23.37 5.22
CA LEU A 77 -6.20 22.43 4.33
C LEU A 77 -7.23 21.61 5.10
N VAL A 78 -6.87 21.11 6.29
CA VAL A 78 -7.76 20.37 7.18
C VAL A 78 -8.91 21.24 7.68
N GLU A 79 -8.63 22.46 8.14
CA GLU A 79 -9.69 23.39 8.56
C GLU A 79 -10.72 23.68 7.47
N THR A 80 -10.25 23.79 6.22
CA THR A 80 -11.13 24.00 5.06
C THR A 80 -11.92 22.74 4.76
N ALA A 81 -11.25 21.59 4.70
CA ALA A 81 -11.86 20.31 4.36
C ALA A 81 -12.86 19.83 5.41
N GLN A 82 -12.62 20.08 6.70
CA GLN A 82 -13.54 19.72 7.79
C GLN A 82 -14.88 20.49 7.70
N ARG A 83 -14.95 21.60 6.97
CA ARG A 83 -16.22 22.32 6.71
C ARG A 83 -17.01 21.71 5.55
N GLU A 84 -16.37 20.88 4.73
CA GLU A 84 -16.96 20.24 3.56
C GLU A 84 -17.56 18.86 3.88
N THR A 85 -17.31 18.32 5.08
CA THR A 85 -17.78 16.98 5.49
C THR A 85 -18.05 16.91 6.99
N GLU A 86 -18.95 15.99 7.37
CA GLU A 86 -19.17 15.60 8.77
C GLU A 86 -18.18 14.51 9.24
N GLU A 87 -17.43 13.91 8.31
CA GLU A 87 -16.40 12.91 8.60
C GLU A 87 -15.16 13.50 9.28
N THR A 88 -14.39 12.66 9.96
CA THR A 88 -13.25 13.07 10.78
C THR A 88 -12.01 13.32 9.92
N VAL A 89 -11.61 14.59 9.80
CA VAL A 89 -10.39 15.00 9.07
C VAL A 89 -9.22 15.16 10.03
N MET A 90 -8.15 14.38 9.82
CA MET A 90 -6.93 14.48 10.63
C MET A 90 -5.73 14.91 9.78
N GLU A 91 -4.87 15.78 10.33
CA GLU A 91 -3.69 16.29 9.62
C GLU A 91 -2.74 15.19 9.14
N ASN A 92 -2.57 14.11 9.90
CA ASN A 92 -1.68 13.01 9.55
C ASN A 92 -2.28 12.03 8.52
N LEU A 93 -3.58 12.15 8.22
CA LEU A 93 -4.28 11.32 7.23
C LEU A 93 -4.77 12.12 6.03
N PHE A 94 -4.76 13.45 6.09
CA PHE A 94 -5.14 14.31 4.98
C PHE A 94 -4.34 13.95 3.70
N PRO A 95 -5.00 13.65 2.57
CA PRO A 95 -6.36 14.09 2.20
C PRO A 95 -7.52 13.12 2.54
N PHE A 96 -7.29 12.02 3.25
CA PHE A 96 -8.33 11.07 3.63
C PHE A 96 -8.99 11.43 4.96
N THR A 97 -10.29 11.15 5.07
CA THR A 97 -10.96 11.03 6.37
C THR A 97 -10.61 9.69 7.03
N SER A 98 -10.83 9.61 8.34
CA SER A 98 -10.61 8.36 9.08
C SER A 98 -11.56 7.26 8.58
N GLU A 99 -12.81 7.64 8.36
CA GLU A 99 -13.90 6.79 7.92
C GLU A 99 -13.67 6.26 6.50
N ALA A 100 -13.11 7.08 5.60
CA ALA A 100 -12.72 6.65 4.26
C ALA A 100 -11.66 5.54 4.30
N LEU A 101 -10.64 5.68 5.15
CA LEU A 101 -9.59 4.67 5.27
C LEU A 101 -10.13 3.38 5.88
N ASP A 102 -10.99 3.48 6.89
CA ASP A 102 -11.62 2.32 7.51
C ASP A 102 -12.48 1.55 6.49
N LEU A 103 -13.30 2.28 5.72
CA LEU A 103 -14.11 1.69 4.66
C LEU A 103 -13.23 1.04 3.59
N MET A 104 -12.16 1.72 3.15
CA MET A 104 -11.23 1.18 2.16
C MET A 104 -10.59 -0.13 2.63
N CYS A 105 -10.18 -0.20 3.89
CA CYS A 105 -9.60 -1.42 4.47
C CYS A 105 -10.64 -2.55 4.51
N GLN A 106 -11.86 -2.26 4.94
CA GLN A 106 -12.97 -3.22 4.98
C GLN A 106 -13.28 -3.76 3.58
N SER A 107 -13.42 -2.89 2.58
CA SER A 107 -13.71 -3.29 1.21
C SER A 107 -12.61 -4.16 0.59
N ILE A 108 -11.33 -3.85 0.84
CA ILE A 108 -10.23 -4.70 0.34
C ILE A 108 -10.30 -6.09 0.97
N LEU A 109 -10.55 -6.18 2.28
CA LEU A 109 -10.69 -7.47 2.97
C LEU A 109 -11.89 -8.28 2.46
N GLU A 110 -13.03 -7.62 2.25
CA GLU A 110 -14.25 -8.26 1.75
C GLU A 110 -14.12 -8.75 0.30
N ALA A 111 -13.38 -8.03 -0.54
CA ALA A 111 -13.14 -8.42 -1.92
C ALA A 111 -12.29 -9.71 -2.05
N GLY A 112 -11.63 -10.15 -0.97
CA GLY A 112 -10.77 -11.33 -0.94
C GLY A 112 -9.25 -11.10 -1.03
N PRO A 113 -8.71 -10.00 -1.59
CA PRO A 113 -7.28 -9.73 -1.50
C PRO A 113 -6.84 -9.50 -0.05
N SER A 114 -5.65 -10.01 0.29
CA SER A 114 -5.01 -9.61 1.55
C SER A 114 -4.57 -8.14 1.47
N LEU A 115 -4.52 -7.49 2.63
CA LEU A 115 -4.06 -6.11 2.78
C LEU A 115 -2.54 -6.02 2.57
N PHE A 116 -2.09 -6.10 1.32
CA PHE A 116 -0.70 -5.83 0.97
C PHE A 116 -0.50 -4.32 0.71
N PRO A 117 0.69 -3.77 0.99
CA PRO A 117 1.00 -2.37 0.73
C PRO A 117 0.61 -1.90 -0.68
N ARG A 118 0.84 -2.75 -1.69
CA ARG A 118 0.51 -2.44 -3.09
C ARG A 118 -0.99 -2.30 -3.33
N ASN A 119 -1.80 -3.16 -2.70
CA ASN A 119 -3.25 -3.13 -2.86
C ASN A 119 -3.82 -1.85 -2.24
N ILE A 120 -3.33 -1.50 -1.04
CA ILE A 120 -3.68 -0.26 -0.34
C ILE A 120 -3.28 0.96 -1.16
N GLN A 121 -2.06 0.99 -1.73
CA GLN A 121 -1.60 2.08 -2.59
C GLN A 121 -2.44 2.24 -3.86
N ASN A 122 -2.79 1.13 -4.52
CA ASN A 122 -3.64 1.15 -5.71
C ASN A 122 -5.02 1.72 -5.38
N ALA A 123 -5.65 1.25 -4.30
CA ALA A 123 -6.94 1.74 -3.81
C ALA A 123 -6.88 3.25 -3.49
N ALA A 124 -5.87 3.67 -2.73
CA ALA A 124 -5.66 5.07 -2.37
C ALA A 124 -5.47 5.96 -3.61
N THR A 125 -4.72 5.49 -4.61
CA THR A 125 -4.49 6.21 -5.88
C THR A 125 -5.78 6.35 -6.68
N GLN A 126 -6.61 5.29 -6.73
CA GLN A 126 -7.91 5.34 -7.40
C GLN A 126 -8.87 6.31 -6.70
N CYS A 127 -8.92 6.28 -5.36
CA CYS A 127 -9.73 7.22 -4.58
C CYS A 127 -9.29 8.67 -4.78
N LEU A 128 -7.98 8.93 -4.88
CA LEU A 128 -7.46 10.24 -5.23
C LEU A 128 -7.88 10.67 -6.65
N GLY A 129 -7.78 9.76 -7.62
CA GLY A 129 -8.25 10.01 -8.98
C GLY A 129 -9.74 10.36 -9.05
N GLU A 130 -10.56 9.68 -8.25
CA GLU A 130 -12.00 9.95 -8.15
C GLU A 130 -12.30 11.29 -7.47
N ALA A 131 -11.61 11.64 -6.38
CA ALA A 131 -11.73 12.96 -5.77
C ALA A 131 -11.35 14.07 -6.76
N MET A 132 -10.27 13.87 -7.52
CA MET A 132 -9.83 14.81 -8.55
C MET A 132 -10.84 14.96 -9.68
N SER A 133 -11.48 13.87 -10.11
CA SER A 133 -12.52 13.90 -11.15
C SER A 133 -13.73 14.74 -10.73
N LYS A 134 -14.06 14.73 -9.43
CA LYS A 134 -15.11 15.53 -8.80
C LYS A 134 -14.65 16.92 -8.33
N ASN A 135 -13.40 17.30 -8.57
CA ASN A 135 -12.80 18.54 -8.08
C ASN A 135 -12.87 18.72 -6.55
N ARG A 136 -12.82 17.60 -5.81
CA ARG A 136 -12.75 17.57 -4.34
C ARG A 136 -11.31 17.54 -3.87
N ARG A 137 -11.08 18.14 -2.69
CA ARG A 137 -9.76 18.19 -2.04
C ARG A 137 -9.61 17.17 -0.91
N ILE A 138 -10.71 16.52 -0.54
CA ILE A 138 -10.83 15.55 0.52
C ILE A 138 -11.40 14.26 -0.07
N ILE A 139 -10.92 13.13 0.42
CA ILE A 139 -11.40 11.80 0.08
C ILE A 139 -12.24 11.34 1.27
N THR A 140 -13.55 11.20 1.05
CA THR A 140 -14.50 10.71 2.04
C THR A 140 -14.97 9.30 1.69
N THR A 141 -15.85 8.73 2.51
CA THR A 141 -16.45 7.41 2.21
C THR A 141 -17.17 7.36 0.87
N GLU A 142 -17.59 8.51 0.32
CA GLU A 142 -18.23 8.61 -0.98
C GLU A 142 -17.31 8.17 -2.12
N GLU A 143 -16.09 8.70 -2.19
CA GLU A 143 -15.11 8.34 -3.23
C GLU A 143 -14.71 6.87 -3.09
N VAL A 144 -14.49 6.41 -1.86
CA VAL A 144 -14.13 5.02 -1.58
C VAL A 144 -15.24 4.08 -2.03
N SER A 145 -16.51 4.40 -1.74
CA SER A 145 -17.65 3.57 -2.15
C SER A 145 -17.76 3.43 -3.66
N VAL A 146 -17.49 4.50 -4.42
CA VAL A 146 -17.50 4.46 -5.88
C VAL A 146 -16.39 3.57 -6.42
N VAL A 147 -15.17 3.72 -5.89
CA VAL A 147 -14.01 2.94 -6.35
C VAL A 147 -14.15 1.46 -6.00
N MET A 148 -14.64 1.15 -4.80
CA MET A 148 -14.75 -0.23 -4.30
C MET A 148 -15.99 -0.98 -4.80
N ALA A 149 -16.94 -0.29 -5.42
CA ALA A 149 -18.09 -0.92 -6.07
C ALA A 149 -17.78 -1.45 -7.49
N LEU A 150 -16.60 -1.13 -8.03
CA LEU A 150 -16.10 -1.57 -9.34
C LEU A 150 -15.33 -2.89 -9.25
#